data_AF-A0ABD3K4G9-F1
#
_entry.id   AF-A0ABD3K4G9-F1
#
_cell.length_a   1.000
_cell.length_b   1.000
_cell.length_c   1.000
_cell.angle_alpha   90.00
_cell.angle_beta   90.00
_cell.angle_gamma   90.00
#
_symmetry.space_group_name_H-M   'P 1'
#
loop_
_entity.id
_entity.type
_entity.pdbx_description
1 polymer ?
#
loop_
_entity_poly.entity_id
_entity_poly.type
_entity_poly.pdbx_seq_one_letter_code
_entity_poly.pdbx_strand_id
1 'polypeptide(L)'
;MKRRCPVGALSRAPSRALTTTTATAGSQAPTPSAFPIKNVTRSNFEPALESLREHVRAADYVAIDLEMTGVTSAPWRESFEFDSAEKFAVVQFGVCPFRWDPQELCFIAHPHNFYTRQELSFDDPAAYEFLCQPASVDFLAKYQFDFNMCTWEGISYLSREQENELLRHLEESSCSWNKHKEFRDVPLISIADVLFSERIKNRIKEWHVELLHERNCERQTRPALALSGFTAHQHRLIQQVMRNHFEDIVYVCVNVQNACPTIACDENRRGEELKIHSAVGFRHVIDLLSSEQKLIVGHNCFLDVAHIYRKFFGELPFSAEEFVASANKHLPYIIDTEVLLNSSDILKYWMRKLCPQISLGSKSTDLASKACVKVEVQVDDSRYDAFMTGCVFAQACSYFRRS
;
A
#
# COMPACT_ATOMS: atom_id res chain seq x y z
N MET A 1 19.62 -40.21 32.62
CA MET A 1 18.38 -39.66 33.22
C MET A 1 17.64 -38.83 32.17
N LYS A 2 16.58 -39.39 31.55
CA LYS A 2 15.74 -38.70 30.56
C LYS A 2 14.52 -38.14 31.30
N ARG A 3 14.38 -36.81 31.39
CA ARG A 3 13.13 -36.17 31.84
C ARG A 3 12.22 -36.00 30.62
N ARG A 4 11.10 -36.73 30.60
CA ARG A 4 9.97 -36.51 29.70
C ARG A 4 9.16 -35.33 30.25
N CYS A 5 8.94 -34.30 29.44
CA CYS A 5 7.89 -33.31 29.67
C CYS A 5 6.69 -33.65 28.78
N PRO A 6 5.45 -33.66 29.31
CA PRO A 6 4.27 -33.99 28.54
C PRO A 6 3.80 -32.77 27.73
N VAL A 7 3.66 -32.94 26.41
CA VAL A 7 2.99 -31.99 25.52
C VAL A 7 1.48 -32.22 25.67
N GLY A 8 0.79 -31.26 26.31
CA GLY A 8 -0.67 -31.24 26.37
C GLY A 8 -1.24 -30.82 25.03
N ALA A 9 -1.77 -31.78 24.28
CA ALA A 9 -2.59 -31.52 23.10
C ALA A 9 -3.99 -31.05 23.53
N LEU A 10 -4.39 -29.85 23.12
CA LEU A 10 -5.77 -29.37 23.22
C LEU A 10 -6.20 -28.79 21.87
N SER A 11 -6.46 -29.67 20.91
CA SER A 11 -7.33 -29.40 19.77
C SER A 11 -8.64 -30.15 20.01
N ARG A 12 -9.69 -29.44 20.42
CA ARG A 12 -11.06 -29.96 20.44
C ARG A 12 -11.81 -29.29 19.30
N ALA A 13 -11.82 -29.96 18.14
CA ALA A 13 -12.74 -29.67 17.06
C ALA A 13 -14.11 -30.31 17.37
N PRO A 14 -15.25 -29.61 17.17
CA PRO A 14 -16.55 -30.26 17.15
C PRO A 14 -16.73 -30.99 15.82
N SER A 15 -16.89 -32.32 15.89
CA SER A 15 -17.27 -33.15 14.75
C SER A 15 -18.68 -32.80 14.27
N ARG A 16 -18.89 -32.64 12.95
CA ARG A 16 -20.23 -32.52 12.38
C ARG A 16 -20.47 -33.63 11.36
N ALA A 17 -21.58 -34.34 11.57
CA ALA A 17 -22.10 -35.41 10.76
C ALA A 17 -22.56 -34.91 9.38
N LEU A 18 -22.28 -35.68 8.33
CA LEU A 18 -22.85 -35.50 7.00
C LEU A 18 -24.33 -35.90 7.04
N THR A 19 -25.20 -34.96 6.68
CA THR A 19 -26.56 -35.27 6.21
C THR A 19 -26.73 -34.66 4.83
N THR A 20 -26.78 -35.53 3.84
CA THR A 20 -27.19 -35.26 2.46
C THR A 20 -28.65 -34.84 2.44
N THR A 21 -28.98 -33.71 1.81
CA THR A 21 -30.37 -33.40 1.48
C THR A 21 -30.44 -32.76 0.10
N THR A 22 -31.27 -33.39 -0.72
CA THR A 22 -31.56 -33.16 -2.13
C THR A 22 -32.21 -31.81 -2.38
N ALA A 23 -31.73 -31.09 -3.39
CA ALA A 23 -32.30 -29.83 -3.86
C ALA A 23 -33.57 -30.06 -4.68
N THR A 24 -34.65 -29.37 -4.32
CA THR A 24 -35.83 -29.15 -5.18
C THR A 24 -35.96 -27.66 -5.49
N ALA A 25 -36.09 -27.37 -6.77
CA ALA A 25 -36.21 -26.03 -7.33
C ALA A 25 -37.57 -25.39 -6.99
N GLY A 26 -37.56 -24.12 -6.59
CA GLY A 26 -38.74 -23.29 -6.40
C GLY A 26 -38.34 -21.81 -6.50
N SER A 27 -38.86 -21.11 -7.51
CA SER A 27 -38.48 -19.75 -7.89
C SER A 27 -39.13 -18.68 -7.02
N GLN A 28 -38.33 -17.79 -6.43
CA GLN A 28 -38.65 -16.37 -6.23
C GLN A 28 -37.31 -15.63 -6.13
N ALA A 29 -37.08 -14.64 -7.00
CA ALA A 29 -35.87 -13.83 -6.97
C ALA A 29 -35.98 -12.75 -5.88
N PRO A 30 -35.15 -12.79 -4.82
CA PRO A 30 -34.97 -11.62 -3.97
C PRO A 30 -34.01 -10.65 -4.67
N THR A 31 -34.43 -9.38 -4.77
CA THR A 31 -33.54 -8.27 -5.13
C THR A 31 -32.30 -8.26 -4.23
N PRO A 32 -31.07 -8.37 -4.76
CA PRO A 32 -29.89 -8.37 -3.93
C PRO A 32 -29.40 -6.94 -3.77
N SER A 33 -29.81 -6.23 -2.71
CA SER A 33 -28.96 -5.18 -2.16
C SER A 33 -27.88 -5.86 -1.32
N ALA A 34 -26.97 -6.56 -1.99
CA ALA A 34 -25.82 -7.19 -1.39
C ALA A 34 -24.63 -6.30 -1.71
N PHE A 35 -24.04 -5.66 -0.71
CA PHE A 35 -22.67 -5.16 -0.83
C PHE A 35 -21.75 -6.33 -0.48
N PRO A 36 -21.20 -7.10 -1.44
CA PRO A 36 -20.22 -8.13 -1.14
C PRO A 36 -18.97 -7.47 -0.53
N ILE A 37 -18.30 -8.15 0.41
CA ILE A 37 -16.99 -7.71 0.91
C ILE A 37 -16.07 -7.43 -0.29
N LYS A 38 -15.36 -6.30 -0.24
CA LYS A 38 -14.48 -5.87 -1.33
C LYS A 38 -13.07 -6.41 -1.09
N ASN A 39 -12.77 -7.57 -1.67
CA ASN A 39 -11.38 -7.97 -1.90
C ASN A 39 -10.79 -6.98 -2.90
N VAL A 40 -9.76 -6.26 -2.46
CA VAL A 40 -9.11 -5.21 -3.24
C VAL A 40 -7.77 -5.73 -3.74
N THR A 41 -7.61 -5.63 -5.04
CA THR A 41 -6.46 -6.06 -5.82
C THR A 41 -5.99 -4.89 -6.66
N ARG A 42 -4.86 -5.04 -7.33
CA ARG A 42 -4.33 -4.04 -8.26
C ARG A 42 -5.38 -3.58 -9.29
N SER A 43 -6.16 -4.51 -9.83
CA SER A 43 -7.15 -4.23 -10.89
C SER A 43 -8.37 -3.41 -10.45
N ASN A 44 -8.67 -3.35 -9.15
CA ASN A 44 -9.84 -2.62 -8.63
C ASN A 44 -9.47 -1.62 -7.50
N PHE A 45 -8.17 -1.30 -7.37
CA PHE A 45 -7.65 -0.51 -6.26
C PHE A 45 -8.18 0.93 -6.26
N GLU A 46 -8.13 1.63 -7.39
CA GLU A 46 -8.54 3.03 -7.53
C GLU A 46 -10.02 3.25 -7.14
N PRO A 47 -11.00 2.51 -7.71
CA PRO A 47 -12.39 2.65 -7.29
C PRO A 47 -12.65 2.14 -5.86
N ALA A 48 -11.80 1.27 -5.32
CA ALA A 48 -11.86 0.88 -3.90
C ALA A 48 -11.37 1.99 -2.98
N LEU A 49 -10.25 2.62 -3.33
CA LEU A 49 -9.65 3.71 -2.58
C LEU A 49 -10.59 4.93 -2.51
N GLU A 50 -11.25 5.29 -3.61
CA GLU A 50 -12.19 6.40 -3.61
C GLU A 50 -13.40 6.13 -2.70
N SER A 51 -13.97 4.92 -2.78
CA SER A 51 -15.04 4.52 -1.88
C SER A 51 -14.57 4.44 -0.41
N LEU A 52 -13.37 3.95 -0.16
CA LEU A 52 -12.80 3.90 1.20
C LEU A 52 -12.62 5.31 1.78
N ARG A 53 -12.22 6.29 0.97
CA ARG A 53 -12.02 7.69 1.39
C ARG A 53 -13.29 8.28 1.99
N GLU A 54 -14.45 8.05 1.37
CA GLU A 54 -15.74 8.48 1.90
C GLU A 54 -16.07 7.81 3.24
N HIS A 55 -15.89 6.49 3.32
CA HIS A 55 -16.19 5.72 4.53
C HIS A 55 -15.26 6.08 5.69
N VAL A 56 -13.95 6.25 5.47
CA VAL A 56 -13.00 6.64 6.52
C VAL A 56 -13.31 8.03 7.05
N ARG A 57 -13.62 8.99 6.18
CA ARG A 57 -14.02 10.36 6.59
C ARG A 57 -15.25 10.35 7.49
N ALA A 58 -16.25 9.56 7.12
CA ALA A 58 -17.50 9.44 7.86
C ALA A 58 -17.42 8.54 9.10
N ALA A 59 -16.34 7.76 9.26
CA ALA A 59 -16.19 6.82 10.37
C ALA A 59 -15.87 7.50 11.70
N ASP A 60 -16.33 6.88 12.78
CA ASP A 60 -15.96 7.21 14.16
C ASP A 60 -14.64 6.55 14.55
N TYR A 61 -14.40 5.33 14.06
CA TYR A 61 -13.14 4.60 14.21
C TYR A 61 -12.90 3.66 13.04
N VAL A 62 -11.67 3.21 12.88
CA VAL A 62 -11.26 2.25 11.83
C VAL A 62 -10.58 1.07 12.50
N ALA A 63 -11.06 -0.13 12.24
CA ALA A 63 -10.39 -1.35 12.67
C ALA A 63 -9.43 -1.86 11.60
N ILE A 64 -8.27 -2.35 12.02
CA ILE A 64 -7.24 -2.89 11.13
C ILE A 64 -6.77 -4.26 11.60
N ASP A 65 -6.25 -5.05 10.66
CA ASP A 65 -5.65 -6.36 10.90
C ASP A 65 -4.75 -6.75 9.71
N LEU A 66 -3.59 -7.37 9.94
CA LEU A 66 -2.65 -7.73 8.89
C LEU A 66 -2.36 -9.24 8.89
N GLU A 67 -2.31 -9.79 7.67
CA GLU A 67 -1.82 -11.15 7.43
C GLU A 67 -0.35 -11.12 7.00
N MET A 68 0.49 -11.86 7.73
CA MET A 68 1.94 -11.81 7.59
C MET A 68 2.51 -13.18 7.21
N THR A 69 3.62 -13.18 6.46
CA THR A 69 4.31 -14.43 6.07
C THR A 69 5.09 -15.08 7.22
N GLY A 70 5.17 -14.42 8.38
CA GLY A 70 5.78 -14.93 9.61
C GLY A 70 5.60 -13.95 10.76
N VAL A 71 5.88 -14.42 11.98
CA VAL A 71 5.63 -13.67 13.23
C VAL A 71 6.88 -13.61 14.11
N THR A 72 7.75 -14.63 14.03
CA THR A 72 8.92 -14.72 14.92
C THR A 72 10.17 -15.04 14.12
N SER A 73 11.16 -14.16 14.17
CA SER A 73 12.46 -14.36 13.51
C SER A 73 13.43 -15.19 14.37
N ALA A 74 13.32 -15.15 15.71
CA ALA A 74 14.16 -15.91 16.64
C ALA A 74 13.46 -16.12 18.01
N PRO A 75 12.80 -17.28 18.24
CA PRO A 75 12.05 -17.56 19.48
C PRO A 75 12.89 -17.52 20.77
N TRP A 76 14.20 -17.60 20.65
CA TRP A 76 15.19 -17.62 21.74
C TRP A 76 15.83 -16.25 22.03
N ARG A 77 15.51 -15.21 21.27
CA ARG A 77 15.93 -13.85 21.58
C ARG A 77 14.79 -13.13 22.31
N GLU A 78 15.05 -12.64 23.52
CA GLU A 78 14.21 -11.63 24.20
C GLU A 78 14.35 -10.23 23.56
N SER A 79 14.80 -10.16 22.31
CA SER A 79 15.12 -8.91 21.62
C SER A 79 13.89 -8.43 20.84
N PHE A 80 13.58 -7.15 21.00
CA PHE A 80 12.47 -6.39 20.41
C PHE A 80 11.82 -7.00 19.14
N GLU A 81 10.49 -7.08 19.17
CA GLU A 81 9.61 -7.66 18.14
C GLU A 81 9.70 -7.00 16.73
N PHE A 82 10.44 -5.89 16.60
CA PHE A 82 10.69 -5.17 15.35
C PHE A 82 11.39 -6.01 14.27
N ASP A 83 12.20 -6.98 14.69
CA ASP A 83 12.94 -7.91 13.82
C ASP A 83 12.01 -8.67 12.85
N SER A 84 10.74 -8.89 13.23
CA SER A 84 9.74 -9.54 12.39
C SER A 84 9.28 -8.61 11.25
N ALA A 85 9.05 -7.34 11.56
CA ALA A 85 8.55 -6.34 10.62
C ALA A 85 9.53 -6.06 9.47
N GLU A 86 10.83 -6.22 9.69
CA GLU A 86 11.85 -6.11 8.65
C GLU A 86 11.83 -7.30 7.68
N LYS A 87 11.73 -8.52 8.22
CA LYS A 87 12.00 -9.77 7.48
C LYS A 87 10.78 -10.35 6.79
N PHE A 88 9.60 -10.23 7.40
CA PHE A 88 8.38 -10.83 6.88
C PHE A 88 7.58 -9.83 6.05
N ALA A 89 6.80 -10.35 5.10
CA ALA A 89 5.94 -9.56 4.25
C ALA A 89 4.52 -9.50 4.82
N VAL A 90 3.85 -8.37 4.59
CA VAL A 90 2.40 -8.22 4.75
C VAL A 90 1.76 -8.59 3.41
N VAL A 91 0.95 -9.65 3.40
CA VAL A 91 0.32 -10.19 2.19
C VAL A 91 -1.14 -9.80 2.03
N GLN A 92 -1.79 -9.45 3.15
CA GLN A 92 -3.12 -8.85 3.14
C GLN A 92 -3.26 -7.85 4.29
N PHE A 93 -4.00 -6.78 4.02
CA PHE A 93 -4.31 -5.73 4.97
C PHE A 93 -5.82 -5.54 5.05
N GLY A 94 -6.41 -5.84 6.20
CA GLY A 94 -7.80 -5.56 6.52
C GLY A 94 -8.00 -4.13 7.01
N VAL A 95 -8.92 -3.40 6.40
CA VAL A 95 -9.36 -2.07 6.84
C VAL A 95 -10.88 -2.05 6.93
N CYS A 96 -11.42 -1.72 8.09
CA CYS A 96 -12.86 -1.67 8.30
C CYS A 96 -13.25 -0.38 9.03
N PRO A 97 -13.71 0.66 8.32
CA PRO A 97 -14.29 1.84 8.92
C PRO A 97 -15.66 1.52 9.54
N PHE A 98 -15.90 2.06 10.74
CA PHE A 98 -17.16 1.93 11.46
C PHE A 98 -17.77 3.31 11.72
N ARG A 99 -19.04 3.49 11.35
CA ARG A 99 -19.83 4.71 11.56
C ARG A 99 -21.05 4.41 12.40
N TRP A 100 -21.28 5.18 13.46
CA TRP A 100 -22.48 5.13 14.27
C TRP A 100 -23.65 5.74 13.52
N ASP A 101 -24.75 4.99 13.43
CA ASP A 101 -26.04 5.47 12.95
C ASP A 101 -26.94 5.78 14.16
N PRO A 102 -27.25 7.07 14.43
CA PRO A 102 -28.14 7.45 15.53
C PRO A 102 -29.60 7.01 15.34
N GLN A 103 -30.06 6.80 14.10
CA GLN A 103 -31.44 6.41 13.80
C GLN A 103 -31.65 4.92 14.08
N GLU A 104 -30.72 4.11 13.57
CA GLU A 104 -30.76 2.65 13.75
C GLU A 104 -30.13 2.21 15.10
N LEU A 105 -29.46 3.12 15.81
CA LEU A 105 -28.75 2.90 17.08
C LEU A 105 -27.75 1.75 16.99
N CYS A 106 -26.98 1.72 15.91
CA CYS A 106 -25.97 0.70 15.65
C CYS A 106 -24.83 1.25 14.81
N PHE A 107 -23.69 0.55 14.81
CA PHE A 107 -22.60 0.80 13.89
C PHE A 107 -22.83 0.14 12.54
N ILE A 108 -22.49 0.87 11.48
CA ILE A 108 -22.39 0.41 10.10
C ILE A 108 -20.91 0.22 9.78
N ALA A 109 -20.56 -0.93 9.22
CA ALA A 109 -19.18 -1.33 8.96
C ALA A 109 -18.92 -1.49 7.44
N HIS A 110 -17.74 -1.10 6.99
CA HIS A 110 -17.34 -1.15 5.58
C HIS A 110 -16.02 -1.92 5.37
N PRO A 111 -16.01 -3.26 5.45
CA PRO A 111 -14.79 -4.06 5.40
C PRO A 111 -14.14 -4.09 4.01
N HIS A 112 -12.82 -3.91 3.97
CA HIS A 112 -11.98 -4.00 2.78
C HIS A 112 -10.74 -4.85 3.08
N ASN A 113 -10.45 -5.82 2.21
CA ASN A 113 -9.25 -6.65 2.32
C ASN A 113 -8.33 -6.36 1.14
N PHE A 114 -7.21 -5.70 1.39
CA PHE A 114 -6.24 -5.33 0.36
C PHE A 114 -5.17 -6.40 0.26
N TYR A 115 -5.02 -7.00 -0.92
CA TYR A 115 -3.89 -7.88 -1.19
C TYR A 115 -2.69 -7.02 -1.56
N THR A 116 -1.62 -7.09 -0.77
CA THR A 116 -0.46 -6.23 -0.92
C THR A 116 0.75 -7.01 -1.42
N ARG A 117 1.58 -6.35 -2.20
CA ARG A 117 2.86 -6.87 -2.69
C ARG A 117 3.87 -5.74 -2.66
N GLN A 118 5.04 -5.97 -2.10
CA GLN A 118 6.09 -4.95 -2.15
C GLN A 118 6.66 -4.88 -3.57
N GLU A 119 6.82 -3.67 -4.09
CA GLU A 119 7.46 -3.42 -5.38
C GLU A 119 8.78 -2.68 -5.10
N LEU A 120 9.91 -3.35 -5.27
CA LEU A 120 11.22 -2.77 -4.96
C LEU A 120 12.12 -2.85 -6.19
N SER A 121 12.24 -1.68 -6.82
CA SER A 121 13.08 -1.33 -7.96
C SER A 121 12.58 -1.81 -9.34
N PHE A 122 12.64 -0.88 -10.31
CA PHE A 122 12.29 -1.15 -11.71
C PHE A 122 13.37 -1.93 -12.45
N ASP A 123 14.60 -1.95 -11.91
CA ASP A 123 15.79 -2.45 -12.60
C ASP A 123 16.41 -3.70 -11.95
N ASP A 124 16.15 -3.99 -10.67
CA ASP A 124 16.64 -5.20 -9.99
C ASP A 124 15.52 -5.98 -9.27
N PRO A 125 14.86 -6.93 -9.97
CA PRO A 125 13.86 -7.81 -9.38
C PRO A 125 14.40 -8.68 -8.23
N ALA A 126 15.73 -8.82 -8.07
CA ALA A 126 16.36 -9.59 -7.00
C ALA A 126 16.64 -8.75 -5.74
N ALA A 127 16.39 -7.43 -5.77
CA ALA A 127 16.57 -6.56 -4.61
C ALA A 127 15.52 -6.80 -3.51
N TYR A 128 14.44 -7.53 -3.81
CA TYR A 128 13.39 -7.83 -2.85
C TYR A 128 13.38 -9.28 -2.39
N GLU A 129 13.80 -9.48 -1.14
CA GLU A 129 13.67 -10.74 -0.44
C GLU A 129 12.85 -10.54 0.83
N PHE A 130 11.92 -11.46 1.08
CA PHE A 130 11.22 -11.57 2.35
C PHE A 130 11.22 -13.02 2.78
N LEU A 131 11.14 -13.24 4.09
CA LEU A 131 11.09 -14.57 4.66
C LEU A 131 9.66 -15.08 4.73
N CYS A 132 9.52 -16.40 4.67
CA CYS A 132 8.27 -17.10 4.93
C CYS A 132 8.50 -18.11 6.06
N GLN A 133 7.73 -17.99 7.13
CA GLN A 133 7.71 -18.96 8.20
C GLN A 133 6.72 -20.08 7.84
N PRO A 134 7.15 -21.35 7.75
CA PRO A 134 6.28 -22.45 7.32
C PRO A 134 4.99 -22.57 8.14
N ALA A 135 5.05 -22.32 9.45
CA ALA A 135 3.88 -22.37 10.33
C ALA A 135 2.83 -21.29 9.99
N SER A 136 3.26 -20.08 9.65
CA SER A 136 2.36 -18.98 9.27
C SER A 136 1.76 -19.23 7.89
N VAL A 137 2.57 -19.69 6.94
CA VAL A 137 2.09 -20.07 5.60
C VAL A 137 1.11 -21.25 5.65
N ASP A 138 1.39 -22.28 6.46
CA ASP A 138 0.49 -23.41 6.68
C ASP A 138 -0.84 -22.96 7.31
N PHE A 139 -0.79 -22.06 8.29
CA PHE A 139 -1.98 -21.46 8.88
C PHE A 139 -2.82 -20.73 7.82
N LEU A 140 -2.22 -19.80 7.07
CA LEU A 140 -2.90 -19.06 6.01
C LEU A 140 -3.52 -20.01 4.96
N ALA A 141 -2.77 -21.03 4.52
CA ALA A 141 -3.26 -22.03 3.57
C ALA A 141 -4.44 -22.84 4.14
N LYS A 142 -4.40 -23.20 5.42
CA LYS A 142 -5.49 -23.90 6.11
C LYS A 142 -6.78 -23.09 6.13
N TYR A 143 -6.69 -21.76 6.23
CA TYR A 143 -7.82 -20.85 6.17
C TYR A 143 -8.13 -20.35 4.73
N GLN A 144 -7.61 -21.04 3.71
CA GLN A 144 -7.88 -20.79 2.29
C GLN A 144 -7.41 -19.40 1.82
N PHE A 145 -6.32 -18.88 2.40
CA PHE A 145 -5.68 -17.68 1.87
C PHE A 145 -5.21 -17.91 0.43
N ASP A 146 -5.55 -16.98 -0.47
CA ASP A 146 -5.15 -17.06 -1.87
C ASP A 146 -3.80 -16.36 -2.12
N PHE A 147 -2.73 -17.15 -2.08
CA PHE A 147 -1.38 -16.68 -2.39
C PHE A 147 -1.20 -16.26 -3.86
N ASN A 148 -2.00 -16.80 -4.79
CA ASN A 148 -1.94 -16.39 -6.19
C ASN A 148 -2.45 -14.96 -6.34
N MET A 149 -3.51 -14.59 -5.60
CA MET A 149 -4.02 -13.21 -5.60
C MET A 149 -2.97 -12.21 -5.13
N CYS A 150 -2.26 -12.50 -4.04
CA CYS A 150 -1.14 -11.68 -3.58
C CYS A 150 -0.01 -11.59 -4.61
N THR A 151 0.32 -12.70 -5.27
CA THR A 151 1.46 -12.76 -6.20
C THR A 151 1.16 -12.05 -7.53
N TRP A 152 0.01 -12.33 -8.16
CA TRP A 152 -0.30 -11.84 -9.51
C TRP A 152 -1.00 -10.48 -9.52
N GLU A 153 -1.83 -10.24 -8.52
CA GLU A 153 -2.79 -9.14 -8.45
C GLU A 153 -2.61 -8.30 -7.17
N GLY A 154 -1.51 -8.51 -6.43
CA GLY A 154 -1.17 -7.70 -5.27
C GLY A 154 -0.91 -6.25 -5.64
N ILE A 155 -1.45 -5.34 -4.83
CA ILE A 155 -1.27 -3.91 -4.94
C ILE A 155 0.17 -3.60 -4.50
N SER A 156 0.92 -2.92 -5.36
CA SER A 156 2.26 -2.48 -5.05
C SER A 156 2.29 -1.50 -3.88
N TYR A 157 3.43 -1.38 -3.23
CA TYR A 157 3.67 -0.28 -2.31
C TYR A 157 5.15 0.07 -2.24
N LEU A 158 5.38 1.34 -1.93
CA LEU A 158 6.67 1.89 -1.52
C LEU A 158 6.51 2.51 -0.13
N SER A 159 7.56 2.59 0.66
CA SER A 159 7.60 3.46 1.83
C SER A 159 7.87 4.92 1.41
N ARG A 160 7.55 5.89 2.27
CA ARG A 160 7.86 7.31 1.99
C ARG A 160 9.36 7.53 1.75
N GLU A 161 10.19 6.86 2.53
CA GLU A 161 11.65 6.89 2.35
C GLU A 161 12.08 6.32 0.99
N GLN A 162 11.49 5.19 0.57
CA GLN A 162 11.78 4.57 -0.72
C GLN A 162 11.33 5.44 -1.90
N GLU A 163 10.14 6.05 -1.83
CA GLU A 163 9.69 7.00 -2.85
C GLU A 163 10.65 8.18 -2.95
N ASN A 164 11.00 8.80 -1.81
CA ASN A 164 11.89 9.95 -1.78
C ASN A 164 13.28 9.62 -2.35
N GLU A 165 13.81 8.43 -2.05
CA GLU A 165 15.11 8.00 -2.57
C GLU A 165 15.06 7.76 -4.09
N LEU A 166 13.99 7.13 -4.60
CA LEU A 166 13.80 6.94 -6.03
C LEU A 166 13.65 8.28 -6.78
N LEU A 167 12.88 9.22 -6.23
CA LEU A 167 12.73 10.56 -6.79
C LEU A 167 14.06 11.33 -6.76
N ARG A 168 14.82 11.24 -5.66
CA ARG A 168 16.15 11.86 -5.55
C ARG A 168 17.14 11.29 -6.56
N HIS A 169 17.16 9.97 -6.74
CA HIS A 169 17.99 9.34 -7.77
C HIS A 169 17.57 9.73 -9.19
N LEU A 170 16.27 9.93 -9.44
CA LEU A 170 15.77 10.42 -10.71
C LEU A 170 16.27 11.85 -10.99
N GLU A 171 16.17 12.74 -10.00
CA GLU A 171 16.70 14.11 -10.08
C GLU A 171 18.23 14.17 -10.24
N GLU A 172 18.95 13.34 -9.48
CA GLU A 172 20.42 13.24 -9.55
C GLU A 172 20.89 12.67 -10.89
N SER A 173 20.16 11.69 -11.45
CA SER A 173 20.43 11.13 -12.78
C SER A 173 20.24 12.20 -13.86
N SER A 174 19.18 13.00 -13.78
CA SER A 174 18.99 14.17 -14.67
C SER A 174 20.12 15.20 -14.53
N CYS A 175 20.63 15.41 -13.30
CA CYS A 175 21.74 16.34 -13.05
C CYS A 175 23.13 15.79 -13.42
N SER A 176 23.34 14.48 -13.42
CA SER A 176 24.63 13.84 -13.73
C SER A 176 25.05 14.06 -15.19
N TRP A 177 24.08 14.07 -16.12
CA TRP A 177 24.30 14.50 -17.51
C TRP A 177 24.76 15.96 -17.62
N ASN A 178 24.36 16.82 -16.66
CA ASN A 178 24.80 18.21 -16.58
C ASN A 178 26.15 18.40 -15.86
N LYS A 179 26.59 17.43 -15.04
CA LYS A 179 27.81 17.54 -14.22
C LYS A 179 29.07 16.93 -14.84
N HIS A 180 28.97 16.00 -15.80
CA HIS A 180 30.17 15.36 -16.38
C HIS A 180 30.99 16.19 -17.38
N LYS A 181 30.70 17.49 -17.50
CA LYS A 181 31.69 18.48 -17.91
C LYS A 181 31.35 19.79 -17.24
N GLU A 182 32.25 20.30 -16.39
CA GLU A 182 32.45 21.75 -16.27
C GLU A 182 32.84 22.30 -17.65
N PHE A 183 31.89 22.37 -18.57
CA PHE A 183 32.01 23.22 -19.74
C PHE A 183 31.70 24.62 -19.25
N ARG A 184 32.76 25.38 -18.93
CA ARG A 184 32.67 26.84 -18.90
C ARG A 184 31.92 27.27 -20.17
N ASP A 185 30.93 28.14 -20.00
CA ASP A 185 30.22 28.75 -21.13
C ASP A 185 31.26 29.19 -22.15
N VAL A 186 31.06 28.76 -23.40
CA VAL A 186 31.91 29.22 -24.48
C VAL A 186 31.59 30.69 -24.64
N PRO A 187 32.53 31.62 -24.41
CA PRO A 187 32.25 33.03 -24.61
C PRO A 187 31.95 33.21 -26.11
N LEU A 188 30.78 33.75 -26.42
CA LEU A 188 30.34 34.02 -27.80
C LEU A 188 31.15 35.18 -28.37
N ILE A 189 32.42 34.92 -28.71
CA ILE A 189 33.38 35.94 -29.17
C ILE A 189 33.21 36.20 -30.67
N SER A 190 32.71 35.23 -31.43
CA SER A 190 32.52 35.33 -32.88
C SER A 190 31.07 35.57 -33.26
N ILE A 191 30.84 36.47 -34.22
CA ILE A 191 29.53 36.67 -34.88
C ILE A 191 29.02 35.34 -35.46
N ALA A 192 29.90 34.46 -35.92
CA ALA A 192 29.53 33.15 -36.44
C ALA A 192 28.92 32.25 -35.36
N ASP A 193 29.43 32.31 -34.12
CA ASP A 193 28.92 31.51 -33.00
C ASP A 193 27.55 32.02 -32.55
N VAL A 194 27.34 33.33 -32.52
CA VAL A 194 26.03 33.94 -32.21
C VAL A 194 24.99 33.51 -33.25
N LEU A 195 25.31 33.64 -34.53
CA LEU A 195 24.41 33.24 -35.62
C LEU A 195 24.14 31.73 -35.63
N PHE A 196 25.14 30.92 -35.28
CA PHE A 196 24.98 29.47 -35.16
C PHE A 196 24.04 29.11 -34.01
N SER A 197 24.28 29.66 -32.82
CA SER A 197 23.47 29.43 -31.62
C SER A 197 22.00 29.81 -31.85
N GLU A 198 21.75 30.97 -32.47
CA GLU A 198 20.37 31.40 -32.75
C GLU A 198 19.67 30.51 -33.80
N ARG A 199 20.40 30.02 -34.81
CA ARG A 199 19.85 29.05 -35.79
C ARG A 199 19.48 27.73 -35.13
N ILE A 200 20.35 27.20 -34.26
CA ILE A 200 20.09 25.96 -33.54
C ILE A 200 18.89 26.13 -32.59
N LYS A 201 18.84 27.24 -31.86
CA LYS A 201 17.73 27.58 -30.96
C LYS A 201 16.40 27.61 -31.71
N ASN A 202 16.32 28.29 -32.85
CA ASN A 202 15.09 28.34 -33.65
C ASN A 202 14.70 26.97 -34.20
N ARG A 203 15.67 26.19 -34.70
CA ARG A 203 15.43 24.83 -35.19
C ARG A 203 14.90 23.89 -34.11
N ILE A 204 15.46 23.94 -32.90
CA ILE A 204 14.98 23.15 -31.75
C ILE A 204 13.59 23.63 -31.34
N LYS A 205 13.34 24.94 -31.32
CA LYS A 205 12.04 25.52 -30.98
C LYS A 205 10.93 25.11 -31.96
N GLU A 206 11.20 25.14 -33.26
CA GLU A 206 10.26 24.69 -34.29
C GLU A 206 9.91 23.21 -34.11
N TRP A 207 10.93 22.37 -33.96
CA TRP A 207 10.74 20.93 -33.68
C TRP A 207 9.95 20.69 -32.39
N HIS A 208 10.23 21.44 -31.32
CA HIS A 208 9.52 21.32 -30.05
C HIS A 208 8.03 21.70 -30.17
N VAL A 209 7.71 22.75 -30.93
CA VAL A 209 6.33 23.16 -31.20
C VAL A 209 5.57 22.11 -32.01
N GLU A 210 6.24 21.47 -32.99
CA GLU A 210 5.68 20.36 -33.76
C GLU A 210 5.35 19.16 -32.85
N LEU A 211 6.24 18.82 -31.91
CA LEU A 211 6.00 17.74 -30.94
C LEU A 211 4.83 18.00 -30.00
N LEU A 212 4.64 19.25 -29.57
CA LEU A 212 3.50 19.62 -28.74
C LEU A 212 2.16 19.53 -29.48
N HIS A 213 2.16 19.74 -30.81
CA HIS A 213 0.96 19.58 -31.66
C HIS A 213 0.68 18.12 -32.02
N GLU A 214 1.70 17.28 -32.19
CA GLU A 214 1.56 15.85 -32.55
C GLU A 214 1.22 14.91 -31.38
N ARG A 215 1.20 15.40 -30.12
CA ARG A 215 0.83 14.64 -28.90
C ARG A 215 -0.55 13.98 -28.93
N ASN A 216 -1.38 14.26 -29.93
CA ASN A 216 -2.70 13.65 -30.15
C ASN A 216 -2.68 12.35 -30.98
N CYS A 217 -1.50 11.81 -31.36
CA CYS A 217 -1.41 10.57 -32.13
C CYS A 217 -0.44 9.56 -31.50
N GLU A 218 -0.95 8.36 -31.23
CA GLU A 218 -0.21 7.22 -30.70
C GLU A 218 0.93 6.80 -31.64
N ARG A 219 2.16 7.29 -31.42
CA ARG A 219 3.37 6.73 -32.03
C ARG A 219 4.18 6.00 -30.96
N GLN A 220 4.54 4.74 -31.26
CA GLN A 220 5.38 3.88 -30.42
C GLN A 220 6.89 4.23 -30.50
N THR A 221 7.29 5.27 -31.23
CA THR A 221 8.70 5.60 -31.47
C THR A 221 9.06 6.94 -30.84
N ARG A 222 10.12 6.95 -30.01
CA ARG A 222 10.61 8.15 -29.31
C ARG A 222 11.01 9.23 -30.32
N PRO A 223 10.37 10.41 -30.33
CA PRO A 223 10.74 11.48 -31.26
C PRO A 223 12.14 12.00 -30.93
N ALA A 224 12.99 12.09 -31.96
CA ALA A 224 14.37 12.50 -31.79
C ALA A 224 14.85 13.30 -33.00
N LEU A 225 15.52 14.43 -32.75
CA LEU A 225 16.11 15.29 -33.77
C LEU A 225 17.60 14.94 -33.94
N ALA A 226 17.94 14.32 -35.06
CA ALA A 226 19.33 14.00 -35.39
C ALA A 226 20.13 15.26 -35.75
N LEU A 227 21.25 15.47 -35.07
CA LEU A 227 22.18 16.58 -35.30
C LEU A 227 23.54 16.06 -35.78
N SER A 228 23.67 15.84 -37.09
CA SER A 228 24.91 15.38 -37.71
C SER A 228 25.75 16.52 -38.29
N GLY A 229 27.06 16.27 -38.44
CA GLY A 229 27.96 17.15 -39.21
C GLY A 229 28.50 18.37 -38.46
N PHE A 230 28.42 18.39 -37.13
CA PHE A 230 28.94 19.50 -36.33
C PHE A 230 30.33 19.20 -35.77
N THR A 231 31.10 20.27 -35.59
CA THR A 231 32.40 20.21 -34.91
C THR A 231 32.23 20.05 -33.40
N ALA A 232 33.29 19.62 -32.71
CA ALA A 232 33.29 19.55 -31.24
C ALA A 232 32.98 20.90 -30.56
N HIS A 233 33.32 22.03 -31.20
CA HIS A 233 32.97 23.38 -30.74
C HIS A 233 31.48 23.66 -30.88
N GLN A 234 30.91 23.38 -32.05
CA GLN A 234 29.48 23.54 -32.32
C GLN A 234 28.61 22.63 -31.44
N HIS A 235 29.06 21.41 -31.13
CA HIS A 235 28.38 20.57 -30.16
C HIS A 235 28.33 21.18 -28.75
N ARG A 236 29.38 21.90 -28.32
CA ARG A 236 29.34 22.65 -27.05
C ARG A 236 28.36 23.81 -27.10
N LEU A 237 28.29 24.53 -28.22
CA LEU A 237 27.30 25.59 -28.42
C LEU A 237 25.87 25.05 -28.42
N ILE A 238 25.63 23.90 -29.06
CA ILE A 238 24.32 23.22 -29.02
C ILE A 238 23.95 22.88 -27.58
N GLN A 239 24.87 22.28 -26.81
CA GLN A 239 24.64 21.97 -25.39
C GLN A 239 24.37 23.22 -24.54
N GLN A 240 25.03 24.34 -24.84
CA GLN A 240 24.80 25.62 -24.15
C GLN A 240 23.43 26.23 -24.49
N VAL A 241 23.04 26.21 -25.78
CA VAL A 241 21.72 26.66 -26.24
C VAL A 241 20.61 25.84 -25.59
N MET A 242 20.78 24.52 -25.51
CA MET A 242 19.81 23.63 -24.86
C MET A 242 19.65 23.98 -23.38
N ARG A 243 20.75 24.03 -22.62
CA ARG A 243 20.71 24.35 -21.18
C ARG A 243 20.11 25.72 -20.88
N ASN A 244 20.31 26.72 -21.75
CA ASN A 244 19.85 28.09 -21.50
C ASN A 244 18.42 28.37 -21.96
N HIS A 245 17.86 27.55 -22.84
CA HIS A 245 16.58 27.87 -23.49
C HIS A 245 15.53 26.76 -23.44
N PHE A 246 15.90 25.53 -23.05
CA PHE A 246 15.00 24.37 -23.06
C PHE A 246 15.23 23.49 -21.83
N GLU A 247 14.26 23.49 -20.90
CA GLU A 247 14.34 22.70 -19.65
C GLU A 247 13.90 21.24 -19.83
N ASP A 248 13.06 20.95 -20.83
CA ASP A 248 12.40 19.65 -21.05
C ASP A 248 12.99 18.82 -22.20
N ILE A 249 14.13 19.26 -22.75
CA ILE A 249 14.81 18.63 -23.88
C ILE A 249 16.23 18.20 -23.49
N VAL A 250 16.57 16.94 -23.76
CA VAL A 250 17.86 16.31 -23.41
C VAL A 250 18.74 16.12 -24.63
N TYR A 251 20.03 16.41 -24.49
CA TYR A 251 21.05 16.12 -25.50
C TYR A 251 21.63 14.72 -25.29
N VAL A 252 21.36 13.79 -26.21
CA VAL A 252 21.82 12.40 -26.11
C VAL A 252 22.91 12.14 -27.15
N CYS A 253 24.10 11.73 -26.70
CA CYS A 253 25.17 11.30 -27.60
C CYS A 253 25.15 9.77 -27.72
N VAL A 254 24.63 9.23 -28.83
CA VAL A 254 24.60 7.79 -29.04
C VAL A 254 25.94 7.35 -29.63
N ASN A 255 26.68 6.52 -28.91
CA ASN A 255 28.00 6.05 -29.31
C ASN A 255 27.86 4.82 -30.24
N VAL A 256 27.33 5.03 -31.43
CA VAL A 256 27.45 4.08 -32.54
C VAL A 256 28.59 4.57 -33.43
N GLN A 257 29.32 3.67 -34.08
CA GLN A 257 30.60 3.86 -34.81
C GLN A 257 30.69 5.03 -35.83
N ASN A 258 29.65 5.85 -35.98
CA ASN A 258 29.69 7.21 -36.52
C ASN A 258 28.96 8.15 -35.53
N ALA A 259 29.71 9.01 -34.85
CA ALA A 259 29.20 9.92 -33.82
C ALA A 259 28.11 10.87 -34.36
N CYS A 260 26.85 10.47 -34.24
CA CYS A 260 25.70 11.31 -34.54
C CYS A 260 24.95 11.57 -33.23
N PRO A 261 25.11 12.76 -32.62
CA PRO A 261 24.30 13.12 -31.46
C PRO A 261 22.87 13.44 -31.88
N THR A 262 21.95 13.08 -31.00
CA THR A 262 20.51 13.21 -31.21
C THR A 262 19.92 13.95 -30.02
N ILE A 263 19.02 14.88 -30.30
CA ILE A 263 18.24 15.57 -29.28
C ILE A 263 16.94 14.79 -29.07
N ALA A 264 16.58 14.48 -27.82
CA ALA A 264 15.34 13.80 -27.48
C ALA A 264 14.64 14.54 -26.34
N CYS A 265 13.32 14.49 -26.29
CA CYS A 265 12.56 15.01 -25.14
C CYS A 265 12.82 14.14 -23.90
N ASP A 266 12.77 14.75 -22.71
CA ASP A 266 12.92 14.04 -21.43
C ASP A 266 11.67 13.21 -21.05
N GLU A 267 11.15 12.43 -22.00
CA GLU A 267 10.04 11.51 -21.76
C GLU A 267 10.45 10.31 -20.89
N ASN A 268 11.76 10.02 -20.80
CA ASN A 268 12.27 8.97 -19.92
C ASN A 268 12.04 9.33 -18.44
N ARG A 269 12.33 10.58 -18.05
CA ARG A 269 12.09 11.05 -16.68
C ARG A 269 10.62 11.04 -16.31
N ARG A 270 9.75 11.56 -17.18
CA ARG A 270 8.28 11.53 -16.95
C ARG A 270 7.75 10.10 -16.86
N GLY A 271 8.26 9.19 -17.69
CA GLY A 271 7.89 7.78 -17.63
C GLY A 271 8.32 7.11 -16.32
N GLU A 272 9.54 7.39 -15.84
CA GLU A 272 10.05 6.87 -14.57
C GLU A 272 9.33 7.47 -13.35
N GLU A 273 9.04 8.76 -13.38
CA GLU A 273 8.25 9.46 -12.34
C GLU A 273 6.83 8.87 -12.24
N LEU A 274 6.16 8.63 -13.38
CA LEU A 274 4.86 7.97 -13.41
C LEU A 274 4.91 6.54 -12.88
N LYS A 275 5.98 5.80 -13.18
CA LYS A 275 6.20 4.46 -12.63
C LYS A 275 6.36 4.50 -11.11
N ILE A 276 7.16 5.43 -10.57
CA ILE A 276 7.31 5.62 -9.12
C ILE A 276 5.96 5.94 -8.48
N HIS A 277 5.19 6.87 -9.04
CA HIS A 277 3.86 7.22 -8.54
C HIS A 277 2.89 6.04 -8.60
N SER A 278 2.94 5.22 -9.65
CA SER A 278 2.14 3.99 -9.76
C SER A 278 2.53 2.95 -8.71
N ALA A 279 3.82 2.86 -8.35
CA ALA A 279 4.33 1.89 -7.38
C ALA A 279 4.03 2.26 -5.92
N VAL A 280 3.63 3.52 -5.64
CA VAL A 280 3.17 3.95 -4.31
C VAL A 280 2.00 3.08 -3.82
N GLY A 281 1.06 2.80 -4.73
CA GLY A 281 -0.07 1.89 -4.57
C GLY A 281 -0.72 1.94 -3.19
N PHE A 282 -0.64 0.85 -2.42
CA PHE A 282 -1.35 0.68 -1.17
C PHE A 282 -0.98 1.73 -0.10
N ARG A 283 0.20 2.37 -0.18
CA ARG A 283 0.55 3.46 0.75
C ARG A 283 -0.47 4.60 0.72
N HIS A 284 -1.20 4.81 -0.38
CA HIS A 284 -2.30 5.78 -0.41
C HIS A 284 -3.40 5.52 0.63
N VAL A 285 -3.65 4.26 1.00
CA VAL A 285 -4.58 3.90 2.09
C VAL A 285 -3.99 4.31 3.44
N ILE A 286 -2.70 4.07 3.65
CA ILE A 286 -2.01 4.44 4.89
C ILE A 286 -1.92 5.95 5.06
N ASP A 287 -1.63 6.68 3.99
CA ASP A 287 -1.63 8.14 3.98
C ASP A 287 -3.03 8.70 4.27
N LEU A 288 -4.09 8.08 3.74
CA LEU A 288 -5.47 8.41 4.08
C LEU A 288 -5.73 8.23 5.59
N LEU A 289 -5.43 7.06 6.16
CA LEU A 289 -5.62 6.78 7.58
C LEU A 289 -4.84 7.77 8.46
N SER A 290 -3.60 8.07 8.07
CA SER A 290 -2.75 9.02 8.79
C SER A 290 -3.27 10.46 8.70
N SER A 291 -3.84 10.86 7.56
CA SER A 291 -4.38 12.21 7.37
C SER A 291 -5.69 12.46 8.12
N GLU A 292 -6.57 11.44 8.19
CA GLU A 292 -7.89 11.56 8.83
C GLU A 292 -7.81 11.42 10.36
N GLN A 293 -6.69 10.87 10.87
CA GLN A 293 -6.39 10.71 12.31
C GLN A 293 -7.58 10.13 13.12
N LYS A 294 -8.30 9.19 12.53
CA LYS A 294 -9.36 8.44 13.21
C LYS A 294 -8.76 7.53 14.26
N LEU A 295 -9.57 7.15 15.25
CA LEU A 295 -9.20 6.11 16.20
C LEU A 295 -8.96 4.79 15.43
N ILE A 296 -7.75 4.25 15.54
CA ILE A 296 -7.38 2.94 15.02
C ILE A 296 -7.62 1.90 16.10
N VAL A 297 -8.30 0.81 15.73
CA VAL A 297 -8.60 -0.31 16.62
C VAL A 297 -7.94 -1.56 16.06
N GLY A 298 -7.13 -2.22 16.88
CA GLY A 298 -6.50 -3.50 16.53
C GLY A 298 -6.69 -4.53 17.63
N HIS A 299 -6.24 -5.76 17.41
CA HIS A 299 -6.27 -6.83 18.40
C HIS A 299 -4.89 -7.44 18.52
N ASN A 300 -4.21 -7.26 19.66
CA ASN A 300 -2.80 -7.62 19.82
C ASN A 300 -1.93 -6.98 18.71
N CYS A 301 -2.17 -5.70 18.43
CA CYS A 301 -1.79 -5.05 17.18
C CYS A 301 -0.42 -4.38 17.18
N PHE A 302 0.43 -4.66 18.17
CA PHE A 302 1.77 -4.10 18.22
C PHE A 302 2.56 -4.45 16.96
N LEU A 303 2.52 -5.72 16.56
CA LEU A 303 3.25 -6.19 15.39
C LEU A 303 2.69 -5.58 14.10
N ASP A 304 1.36 -5.44 13.99
CA ASP A 304 0.71 -4.76 12.87
C ASP A 304 1.22 -3.32 12.71
N VAL A 305 1.30 -2.57 13.81
CA VAL A 305 1.79 -1.18 13.80
C VAL A 305 3.28 -1.14 13.41
N ALA A 306 4.09 -2.09 13.88
CA ALA A 306 5.49 -2.20 13.48
C ALA A 306 5.63 -2.48 11.96
N HIS A 307 4.84 -3.39 11.41
CA HIS A 307 4.79 -3.65 9.98
C HIS A 307 4.31 -2.43 9.19
N ILE A 308 3.26 -1.75 9.63
CA ILE A 308 2.78 -0.51 8.99
C ILE A 308 3.92 0.51 8.91
N TYR A 309 4.62 0.73 10.02
CA TYR A 309 5.70 1.69 10.07
C TYR A 309 6.82 1.33 9.09
N ARG A 310 7.31 0.09 9.19
CA ARG A 310 8.45 -0.39 8.38
C ARG A 310 8.16 -0.34 6.89
N LYS A 311 6.95 -0.71 6.48
CA LYS A 311 6.58 -0.91 5.08
C LYS A 311 6.11 0.38 4.40
N PHE A 312 5.54 1.32 5.14
CA PHE A 312 4.90 2.50 4.54
C PHE A 312 5.52 3.83 4.94
N PHE A 313 6.19 3.92 6.10
CA PHE A 313 6.86 5.17 6.53
C PHE A 313 8.36 5.14 6.27
N GLY A 314 9.09 4.17 6.82
CA GLY A 314 10.56 4.10 6.67
C GLY A 314 11.22 3.04 7.54
N GLU A 315 12.53 3.13 7.73
CA GLU A 315 13.28 2.24 8.63
C GLU A 315 12.80 2.31 10.09
N LEU A 316 12.75 1.16 10.77
CA LEU A 316 12.33 1.10 12.18
C LEU A 316 13.38 1.79 13.08
N PRO A 317 12.95 2.60 14.07
CA PRO A 317 13.88 3.19 15.02
C PRO A 317 14.57 2.16 15.91
N PHE A 318 15.72 2.53 16.49
CA PHE A 318 16.53 1.62 17.31
C PHE A 318 15.95 1.38 18.71
N SER A 319 15.04 2.25 19.18
CA SER A 319 14.41 2.17 20.49
C SER A 319 12.88 2.18 20.39
N ALA A 320 12.21 1.53 21.34
CA ALA A 320 10.76 1.53 21.40
C ALA A 320 10.18 2.94 21.65
N GLU A 321 10.88 3.78 22.42
CA GLU A 321 10.46 5.14 22.70
C GLU A 321 10.45 5.99 21.43
N GLU A 322 11.49 5.89 20.59
CA GLU A 322 11.55 6.57 19.30
C GLU A 322 10.52 6.02 18.31
N PHE A 323 10.29 4.70 18.33
CA PHE A 323 9.23 4.06 17.55
C PHE A 323 7.86 4.62 17.92
N VAL A 324 7.51 4.64 19.21
CA VAL A 324 6.22 5.17 19.68
C VAL A 324 6.09 6.65 19.33
N ALA A 325 7.14 7.46 19.56
CA ALA A 325 7.14 8.88 19.23
C ALA A 325 6.96 9.14 17.72
N SER A 326 7.52 8.28 16.87
CA SER A 326 7.43 8.41 15.42
C SER A 326 6.11 7.86 14.87
N ALA A 327 5.66 6.70 15.34
CA ALA A 327 4.38 6.11 14.97
C ALA A 327 3.20 7.02 15.38
N ASN A 328 3.26 7.64 16.56
CA ASN A 328 2.22 8.57 17.04
C ASN A 328 2.07 9.84 16.17
N LYS A 329 3.09 10.23 15.39
CA LYS A 329 2.95 11.33 14.42
C LYS A 329 1.99 10.97 13.29
N HIS A 330 1.90 9.68 12.97
CA HIS A 330 1.11 9.17 11.85
C HIS A 330 -0.23 8.60 12.31
N LEU A 331 -0.25 7.83 13.39
CA LEU A 331 -1.42 7.17 13.95
C LEU A 331 -1.49 7.48 15.46
N PRO A 332 -1.98 8.67 15.84
CA PRO A 332 -1.92 9.15 17.24
C PRO A 332 -2.88 8.45 18.19
N TYR A 333 -3.96 7.86 17.67
CA TYR A 333 -5.02 7.24 18.48
C TYR A 333 -5.12 5.77 18.13
N ILE A 334 -4.57 4.91 18.97
CA ILE A 334 -4.60 3.45 18.80
C ILE A 334 -5.19 2.82 20.06
N ILE A 335 -6.16 1.94 19.90
CA ILE A 335 -6.66 1.05 20.95
C ILE A 335 -6.39 -0.39 20.53
N ASP A 336 -5.66 -1.10 21.39
CA ASP A 336 -5.56 -2.54 21.31
C ASP A 336 -6.69 -3.17 22.14
N THR A 337 -7.55 -3.93 21.47
CA THR A 337 -8.68 -4.61 22.10
C THR A 337 -8.20 -5.68 23.07
N GLU A 338 -7.14 -6.45 22.80
CA GLU A 338 -6.59 -7.44 23.73
C GLU A 338 -6.20 -6.75 25.05
N VAL A 339 -5.52 -5.61 24.98
CA VAL A 339 -5.13 -4.83 26.18
C VAL A 339 -6.34 -4.23 26.87
N LEU A 340 -7.26 -3.63 26.12
CA LEU A 340 -8.50 -3.03 26.64
C LEU A 340 -9.31 -4.06 27.42
N LEU A 341 -9.48 -5.26 26.86
CA LEU A 341 -10.22 -6.33 27.50
C LEU A 341 -9.48 -6.90 28.70
N ASN A 342 -8.15 -6.91 28.63
CA ASN A 342 -7.33 -7.37 29.72
C ASN A 342 -7.32 -6.42 30.94
N SER A 343 -7.78 -5.17 30.77
CA SER A 343 -7.86 -4.15 31.83
C SER A 343 -8.95 -4.38 32.88
N SER A 344 -9.97 -5.22 32.60
CA SER A 344 -11.10 -5.48 33.51
C SER A 344 -11.61 -6.91 33.41
N ASP A 345 -11.70 -7.60 34.55
CA ASP A 345 -12.22 -8.98 34.63
C ASP A 345 -13.68 -9.09 34.15
N ILE A 346 -14.44 -8.01 34.26
CA ILE A 346 -15.82 -7.95 33.77
C ILE A 346 -15.83 -7.95 32.24
N LEU A 347 -14.98 -7.16 31.59
CA LEU A 347 -14.88 -7.15 30.13
C LEU A 347 -14.44 -8.52 29.58
N LYS A 348 -13.46 -9.16 30.23
CA LYS A 348 -13.05 -10.55 29.91
C LYS A 348 -14.20 -11.54 29.98
N TYR A 349 -15.00 -11.46 31.04
CA TYR A 349 -16.14 -12.35 31.27
C TYR A 349 -17.21 -12.20 30.19
N TRP A 350 -17.57 -10.95 29.84
CA TRP A 350 -18.60 -10.67 28.84
C TRP A 350 -18.21 -11.16 27.45
N MET A 351 -16.94 -11.00 27.06
CA MET A 351 -16.51 -11.44 25.74
C MET A 351 -16.51 -12.95 25.53
N ARG A 352 -16.15 -13.73 26.55
CA ARG A 352 -16.30 -15.20 26.51
C ARG A 352 -17.73 -15.65 26.23
N LYS A 353 -18.74 -14.83 26.56
CA LYS A 353 -20.14 -15.09 26.25
C LYS A 353 -20.61 -14.59 24.88
N LEU A 354 -19.99 -13.54 24.34
CA LEU A 354 -20.44 -12.85 23.12
C LEU A 354 -19.76 -13.36 21.83
N CYS A 355 -18.49 -13.79 21.87
CA CYS A 355 -17.79 -14.32 20.68
C CYS A 355 -18.54 -15.46 19.94
N PRO A 356 -19.24 -16.41 20.61
CA PRO A 356 -20.00 -17.45 19.91
C PRO A 356 -21.26 -16.93 19.18
N GLN A 357 -21.79 -15.76 19.57
CA GLN A 357 -23.04 -15.20 19.06
C GLN A 357 -22.84 -14.33 17.81
N ILE A 358 -21.60 -13.89 17.52
CA ILE A 358 -21.27 -13.08 16.34
C ILE A 358 -20.98 -14.00 15.13
N SER A 359 -20.41 -15.19 15.36
CA SER A 359 -20.09 -16.17 14.30
C SER A 359 -21.30 -16.88 13.69
N LEU A 360 -22.46 -16.84 14.36
CA LEU A 360 -23.72 -17.26 13.78
C LEU A 360 -24.54 -16.00 13.60
N GLY A 361 -24.88 -15.61 12.38
CA GLY A 361 -25.86 -14.55 12.07
C GLY A 361 -27.28 -14.87 12.55
N SER A 362 -27.42 -15.24 13.81
CA SER A 362 -28.66 -15.59 14.48
C SER A 362 -29.42 -14.31 14.73
N LYS A 363 -30.56 -14.17 14.05
CA LYS A 363 -31.61 -13.24 14.43
C LYS A 363 -32.15 -13.67 15.80
N SER A 364 -31.51 -13.20 16.87
CA SER A 364 -32.07 -13.33 18.21
C SER A 364 -33.32 -12.47 18.31
N THR A 365 -34.48 -13.13 18.42
CA THR A 365 -35.79 -12.53 18.70
C THR A 365 -35.99 -12.18 20.18
N ASP A 366 -34.93 -12.10 20.99
CA ASP A 366 -35.02 -11.63 22.37
C ASP A 366 -34.74 -10.12 22.48
N LEU A 367 -35.73 -9.43 23.04
CA LEU A 367 -35.86 -7.98 23.21
C LEU A 367 -34.76 -7.31 24.08
N ALA A 368 -33.70 -8.04 24.46
CA ALA A 368 -32.60 -7.55 25.31
C ALA A 368 -31.24 -7.42 24.58
N SER A 369 -31.11 -7.94 23.36
CA SER A 369 -29.86 -7.93 22.59
C SER A 369 -30.08 -7.40 21.18
N LYS A 370 -30.43 -6.12 21.05
CA LYS A 370 -30.19 -5.41 19.78
C LYS A 370 -28.69 -5.48 19.52
N ALA A 371 -28.27 -6.22 18.49
CA ALA A 371 -26.90 -6.20 18.02
C ALA A 371 -26.52 -4.74 17.76
N CYS A 372 -25.49 -4.24 18.44
CA CYS A 372 -25.04 -2.85 18.32
C CYS A 372 -24.36 -2.57 16.97
N VAL A 373 -24.29 -3.57 16.09
CA VAL A 373 -23.67 -3.50 14.78
C VAL A 373 -24.69 -4.03 13.77
N LYS A 374 -25.12 -3.18 12.84
CA LYS A 374 -25.93 -3.58 11.69
C LYS A 374 -24.96 -3.69 10.52
N VAL A 375 -24.81 -4.91 10.02
CA VAL A 375 -23.95 -5.19 8.88
C VAL A 375 -24.82 -5.08 7.62
N GLU A 376 -24.56 -4.08 6.77
CA GLU A 376 -25.17 -3.97 5.44
C GLU A 376 -24.44 -4.82 4.37
N VAL A 377 -23.64 -5.78 4.82
CA VAL A 377 -22.84 -6.67 3.97
C VAL A 377 -23.29 -8.12 4.22
N GLN A 378 -23.63 -8.82 3.14
CA GLN A 378 -23.86 -10.26 3.19
C GLN A 378 -22.51 -10.94 3.41
N VAL A 379 -22.24 -11.34 4.65
CA VAL A 379 -21.02 -12.06 5.02
C VAL A 379 -21.13 -13.48 4.49
N ASP A 380 -20.51 -13.73 3.34
CA ASP A 380 -20.12 -15.10 2.98
C ASP A 380 -19.13 -15.61 4.04
N ASP A 381 -19.08 -16.92 4.28
CA ASP A 381 -18.40 -17.65 5.38
C ASP A 381 -16.89 -17.38 5.63
N SER A 382 -16.34 -16.34 4.99
CA SER A 382 -14.99 -15.82 5.16
C SER A 382 -14.88 -15.03 6.47
N ARG A 383 -13.88 -15.39 7.29
CA ARG A 383 -13.55 -14.74 8.56
C ARG A 383 -12.77 -13.45 8.26
N TYR A 384 -13.21 -12.33 8.83
CA TYR A 384 -12.61 -11.01 8.60
C TYR A 384 -12.16 -10.41 9.92
N ASP A 385 -10.87 -10.49 10.22
CA ASP A 385 -10.34 -10.23 11.56
C ASP A 385 -10.39 -8.74 11.92
N ALA A 386 -10.17 -7.81 10.97
CA ALA A 386 -10.40 -6.37 11.19
C ALA A 386 -11.86 -6.05 11.53
N PHE A 387 -12.82 -6.67 10.83
CA PHE A 387 -14.25 -6.48 11.12
C PHE A 387 -14.63 -7.04 12.49
N MET A 388 -14.14 -8.23 12.82
CA MET A 388 -14.38 -8.86 14.13
C MET A 388 -13.79 -8.03 15.27
N THR A 389 -12.57 -7.51 15.08
CA THR A 389 -11.89 -6.59 16.01
C THR A 389 -12.71 -5.33 16.26
N GLY A 390 -13.23 -4.71 15.20
CA GLY A 390 -14.12 -3.55 15.34
C GLY A 390 -15.43 -3.89 16.06
N CYS A 391 -16.05 -5.03 15.75
CA CYS A 391 -17.26 -5.48 16.46
C CYS A 391 -17.03 -5.68 17.96
N VAL A 392 -15.88 -6.26 18.32
CA VAL A 392 -15.46 -6.43 19.72
C VAL A 392 -15.37 -5.08 20.42
N PHE A 393 -14.72 -4.10 19.78
CA PHE A 393 -14.60 -2.75 20.33
C PHE A 393 -15.96 -2.04 20.46
N ALA A 394 -16.82 -2.10 19.45
CA ALA A 394 -18.18 -1.53 19.51
C ALA A 394 -19.00 -2.08 20.69
N GLN A 395 -18.87 -3.38 20.96
CA GLN A 395 -19.54 -4.02 22.10
C GLN A 395 -18.96 -3.54 23.43
N ALA A 396 -17.64 -3.42 23.55
CA ALA A 396 -16.99 -2.88 24.73
C ALA A 396 -17.48 -1.43 25.02
N CYS A 397 -17.54 -0.58 24.00
CA CYS A 397 -18.08 0.78 24.11
C CYS A 397 -19.53 0.82 24.60
N SER A 398 -20.36 -0.12 24.13
CA SER A 398 -21.76 -0.21 24.54
C SER A 398 -21.92 -0.57 26.02
N TYR A 399 -20.98 -1.38 26.56
CA TYR A 399 -20.96 -1.72 27.97
C TYR A 399 -20.61 -0.51 28.84
N PHE A 400 -19.57 0.25 28.46
CA PHE A 400 -19.18 1.47 29.19
C PHE A 400 -20.28 2.54 29.20
N ARG A 401 -21.15 2.57 28.18
CA ARG A 401 -22.28 3.51 28.15
C ARG A 401 -23.46 3.12 29.06
N ARG A 402 -23.53 1.85 29.48
CA ARG A 402 -24.60 1.31 30.35
C ARG A 402 -24.19 1.27 31.83
N SER A 403 -22.90 1.37 32.11
CA SER A 403 -22.31 1.40 33.46
C SER A 403 -22.20 2.85 33.92
#